data_AF-A0A2D5GE72-F1
#
_entry.id   AF-A0A2D5GE72-F1
#
_cell.length_a   1.000
_cell.length_b   1.000
_cell.length_c   1.000
_cell.angle_alpha   90.00
_cell.angle_beta   90.00
_cell.angle_gamma   90.00
#
_symmetry.space_group_name_H-M   'P 1'
#
loop_
_entity.id
_entity.type
_entity.pdbx_description
1 polymer ?
#
loop_
_entity_poly.entity_id
_entity_poly.type
_entity_poly.pdbx_seq_one_letter_code
_entity_poly.pdbx_strand_id
1 'polypeptide(L)'
;MTKKQSLQIFSLDNNTLTFHDEPGFQFAARWPYLPVHFNEGILLAQVLPLVFRKNAQGTLELGIMLTRKGKHVIQQGRWPVNIKPTLLAMYPFTWVNVSDNKAQLAYHSDALHFKGPGQKLVTSKKKPTQKLRSFLTQLKKVASAFNNTRRLLQELDQLDILSENGNYLILNKQPEPAVLDKLSPALKKLLQAHLNSLQHSIQDQPQQKAAAPAHASNQQVNEAVKAEAKTAGKEKTKKKKDSAKKKTKASDGDKAGKEKKKAKSSSERKKIKKPVKPTSVEGIIKQICDTYSVDAEALKGRKRSSNLTEARTSLAKESQQADMLEAMAEWLERSPNTLISWLR
;
A
#
# COMPACT_ATOMS: atom_id res chain seq x y z
N MET A 1 -11.90 12.63 -24.86
CA MET A 1 -11.96 13.61 -23.75
C MET A 1 -12.20 12.90 -22.43
N THR A 2 -11.14 12.67 -21.64
CA THR A 2 -11.26 12.16 -20.27
C THR A 2 -11.84 13.27 -19.41
N LYS A 3 -13.02 13.08 -18.80
CA LYS A 3 -13.49 13.99 -17.75
C LYS A 3 -12.36 14.10 -16.72
N LYS A 4 -11.89 15.32 -16.47
CA LYS A 4 -10.86 15.60 -15.47
C LYS A 4 -11.44 15.13 -14.14
N GLN A 5 -10.95 14.01 -13.61
CA GLN A 5 -11.40 13.47 -12.33
C GLN A 5 -11.19 14.55 -11.27
N SER A 6 -12.27 14.99 -10.62
CA SER A 6 -12.20 16.03 -9.61
C SER A 6 -11.78 15.42 -8.28
N LEU A 7 -10.50 15.60 -7.95
CA LEU A 7 -9.96 15.29 -6.64
C LEU A 7 -10.43 16.34 -5.63
N GLN A 8 -11.10 15.91 -4.56
CA GLN A 8 -11.58 16.78 -3.49
C GLN A 8 -10.86 16.47 -2.18
N ILE A 9 -10.55 17.49 -1.40
CA ILE A 9 -10.04 17.33 -0.04
C ILE A 9 -11.18 16.82 0.85
N PHE A 10 -10.91 15.75 1.58
CA PHE A 10 -11.84 15.20 2.55
C PHE A 10 -11.95 16.11 3.77
N SER A 11 -13.15 16.60 4.04
CA SER A 11 -13.50 17.31 5.26
C SER A 11 -14.43 16.46 6.13
N LEU A 12 -14.27 16.57 7.45
CA LEU A 12 -15.19 15.95 8.42
C LEU A 12 -16.59 16.58 8.40
N ASP A 13 -16.75 17.75 7.77
CA ASP A 13 -18.04 18.39 7.59
C ASP A 13 -18.90 17.74 6.49
N ASN A 14 -18.31 16.89 5.64
CA ASN A 14 -19.02 16.12 4.60
C ASN A 14 -19.77 14.93 5.22
N ASN A 15 -20.79 15.23 6.02
CA ASN A 15 -21.65 14.27 6.73
C ASN A 15 -22.43 13.31 5.81
N THR A 16 -22.39 13.53 4.50
CA THR A 16 -23.14 12.78 3.48
C THR A 16 -22.27 11.77 2.73
N LEU A 17 -20.95 11.71 2.96
CA LEU A 17 -20.10 10.78 2.20
C LEU A 17 -20.37 9.33 2.60
N THR A 18 -21.10 8.63 1.73
CA THR A 18 -21.43 7.21 1.84
C THR A 18 -20.55 6.39 0.93
N PHE A 19 -19.88 5.39 1.47
CA PHE A 19 -18.95 4.52 0.76
C PHE A 19 -19.50 3.10 0.67
N HIS A 20 -19.52 2.53 -0.53
CA HIS A 20 -19.76 1.11 -0.73
C HIS A 20 -18.55 0.47 -1.42
N ASP A 21 -18.40 -0.82 -1.20
CA ASP A 21 -17.33 -1.60 -1.81
C ASP A 21 -17.71 -1.90 -3.27
N GLU A 22 -16.96 -1.33 -4.23
CA GLU A 22 -17.15 -1.65 -5.64
C GLU A 22 -16.50 -3.01 -5.94
N PRO A 23 -17.17 -3.93 -6.67
CA PRO A 23 -16.68 -5.30 -6.83
C PRO A 23 -15.45 -5.45 -7.74
N GLY A 24 -14.91 -4.36 -8.31
CA GLY A 24 -13.79 -4.46 -9.25
C GLY A 24 -13.01 -3.16 -9.46
N PHE A 25 -12.05 -3.24 -10.37
CA PHE A 25 -11.09 -2.19 -10.72
C PHE A 25 -11.43 -1.48 -12.03
N GLN A 26 -12.71 -1.41 -12.38
CA GLN A 26 -13.14 -0.82 -13.65
C GLN A 26 -12.71 0.64 -13.79
N PHE A 27 -12.60 1.37 -12.66
CA PHE A 27 -12.09 2.74 -12.61
C PHE A 27 -10.65 2.89 -13.14
N ALA A 28 -9.83 1.84 -13.08
CA ALA A 28 -8.44 1.83 -13.51
C ALA A 28 -8.23 1.10 -14.86
N ALA A 29 -9.31 0.63 -15.51
CA ALA A 29 -9.23 -0.15 -16.75
C ALA A 29 -8.55 0.60 -17.93
N ARG A 30 -8.46 1.93 -17.83
CA ARG A 30 -7.84 2.80 -18.84
C ARG A 30 -6.55 3.46 -18.37
N TRP A 31 -6.06 3.11 -17.18
CA TRP A 31 -4.83 3.70 -16.68
C TRP A 31 -3.65 3.09 -17.45
N PRO A 32 -2.74 3.91 -18.01
CA PRO A 32 -1.54 3.38 -18.69
C PRO A 32 -0.44 3.01 -17.70
N TYR A 33 -0.46 3.62 -16.52
CA TYR A 33 0.59 3.59 -15.52
C TYR A 33 -0.03 3.62 -14.13
N LEU A 34 0.59 2.90 -13.19
CA LEU A 34 0.23 2.95 -11.77
C LEU A 34 1.48 3.17 -10.93
N PRO A 35 1.56 4.26 -10.13
CA PRO A 35 2.67 4.45 -9.20
C PRO A 35 2.70 3.33 -8.16
N VAL A 36 3.90 2.85 -7.82
CA VAL A 36 4.10 1.83 -6.79
C VAL A 36 5.29 2.21 -5.92
N HIS A 37 5.28 1.77 -4.66
CA HIS A 37 6.45 1.93 -3.81
C HIS A 37 7.46 0.80 -4.05
N PHE A 38 8.72 1.00 -3.66
CA PHE A 38 9.85 0.10 -3.89
C PHE A 38 9.51 -1.38 -3.64
N ASN A 39 9.06 -1.75 -2.43
CA ASN A 39 8.78 -3.15 -2.09
C ASN A 39 7.72 -3.79 -2.99
N GLU A 40 6.70 -3.03 -3.37
CA GLU A 40 5.63 -3.47 -4.25
C GLU A 40 6.12 -3.57 -5.71
N GLY A 41 6.94 -2.61 -6.15
CA GLY A 41 7.60 -2.63 -7.46
C GLY A 41 8.48 -3.85 -7.67
N ILE A 42 9.29 -4.24 -6.67
CA ILE A 42 10.11 -5.46 -6.75
C ILE A 42 9.26 -6.72 -6.98
N LEU A 43 8.11 -6.80 -6.32
CA LEU A 43 7.21 -7.93 -6.44
C LEU A 43 6.47 -7.94 -7.78
N LEU A 44 5.98 -6.79 -8.22
CA LEU A 44 5.23 -6.65 -9.47
C LEU A 44 6.13 -6.75 -10.71
N ALA A 45 7.42 -6.42 -10.60
CA ALA A 45 8.39 -6.53 -11.68
C ALA A 45 8.54 -7.97 -12.21
N GLN A 46 8.11 -8.97 -11.46
CA GLN A 46 8.09 -10.38 -11.89
C GLN A 46 7.06 -10.66 -13.00
N VAL A 47 6.04 -9.80 -13.13
CA VAL A 47 4.88 -10.05 -14.00
C VAL A 47 4.52 -8.88 -14.90
N LEU A 48 4.92 -7.66 -14.52
CA LEU A 48 4.60 -6.42 -15.21
C LEU A 48 5.86 -5.57 -15.41
N PRO A 49 5.96 -4.82 -16.52
CA PRO A 49 7.09 -3.94 -16.76
C PRO A 49 7.14 -2.84 -15.70
N LEU A 50 8.29 -2.72 -15.05
CA LEU A 50 8.61 -1.60 -14.19
C LEU A 50 9.08 -0.43 -15.06
N VAL A 51 8.67 0.79 -14.72
CA VAL A 51 9.08 2.00 -15.43
C VAL A 51 9.25 3.15 -14.46
N PHE A 52 10.07 4.11 -14.86
CA PHE A 52 10.23 5.37 -14.15
C PHE A 52 9.55 6.48 -14.94
N ARG A 53 9.11 7.54 -14.27
CA ARG A 53 8.62 8.77 -14.93
C ARG A 53 8.89 9.97 -14.05
N LYS A 54 9.01 11.16 -14.64
CA LYS A 54 8.97 12.40 -13.87
C LYS A 54 7.52 12.84 -13.70
N ASN A 55 7.13 13.22 -12.48
CA ASN A 55 5.80 13.78 -12.22
C ASN A 55 5.72 15.26 -12.60
N ALA A 56 4.58 15.90 -12.32
CA ALA A 56 4.38 17.32 -12.64
C ALA A 56 5.39 18.25 -11.93
N GLN A 57 6.00 17.79 -10.84
CA GLN A 57 7.05 18.50 -10.10
C GLN A 57 8.47 18.12 -10.56
N GLY A 58 8.61 17.38 -11.66
CA GLY A 58 9.90 16.90 -12.17
C GLY A 58 10.55 15.80 -11.33
N THR A 59 9.89 15.33 -10.27
CA THR A 59 10.44 14.30 -9.37
C THR A 59 10.24 12.92 -9.98
N LEU A 60 11.27 12.08 -9.91
CA LEU A 60 11.22 10.70 -10.36
C LEU A 60 10.23 9.86 -9.53
N GLU A 61 9.36 9.12 -10.22
CA GLU A 61 8.36 8.21 -9.68
C GLU A 61 8.56 6.80 -10.24
N LEU A 62 8.47 5.82 -9.35
CA LEU A 62 8.43 4.40 -9.70
C LEU A 62 7.00 3.98 -9.99
N GLY A 63 6.78 3.24 -11.07
CA GLY A 63 5.49 2.62 -11.32
C GLY A 63 5.58 1.41 -12.23
N ILE A 64 4.42 0.82 -12.47
CA ILE A 64 4.26 -0.30 -13.39
C ILE A 64 3.44 0.13 -14.60
N MET A 65 3.76 -0.46 -15.74
CA MET A 65 2.91 -0.33 -16.93
C MET A 65 1.69 -1.23 -16.78
N LEU A 66 0.52 -0.63 -16.98
CA LEU A 66 -0.77 -1.33 -16.97
C LEU A 66 -1.21 -1.78 -18.38
N THR A 67 -0.25 -1.86 -19.30
CA THR A 67 -0.46 -2.38 -20.64
C THR A 67 0.58 -3.44 -20.95
N ARG A 68 0.15 -4.55 -21.57
CA ARG A 68 1.01 -5.65 -22.03
C ARG A 68 0.52 -6.07 -23.41
N LYS A 69 1.42 -6.07 -24.41
CA LYS A 69 1.10 -6.37 -25.81
C LYS A 69 -0.08 -5.53 -26.34
N GLY A 70 -0.10 -4.23 -26.01
CA GLY A 70 -1.17 -3.30 -26.39
C GLY A 70 -2.51 -3.48 -25.68
N LYS A 71 -2.66 -4.49 -24.80
CA LYS A 71 -3.88 -4.74 -24.02
C LYS A 71 -3.70 -4.24 -22.59
N HIS A 72 -4.76 -3.69 -22.01
CA HIS A 72 -4.75 -3.32 -20.59
C HIS A 72 -4.68 -4.57 -19.70
N VAL A 73 -3.94 -4.46 -18.61
CA VAL A 73 -3.79 -5.52 -17.58
C VAL A 73 -5.11 -5.76 -16.87
N ILE A 74 -5.86 -4.70 -16.59
CA ILE A 74 -7.18 -4.79 -15.97
C ILE A 74 -8.21 -5.05 -17.06
N GLN A 75 -8.83 -6.23 -17.01
CA GLN A 75 -9.85 -6.65 -17.96
C GLN A 75 -11.14 -6.95 -17.21
N GLN A 76 -12.27 -6.37 -17.65
CA GLN A 76 -13.58 -6.54 -17.01
C GLN A 76 -13.56 -6.25 -15.50
N GLY A 77 -12.78 -5.24 -15.09
CA GLY A 77 -12.61 -4.86 -13.69
C GLY A 77 -11.84 -5.86 -12.83
N ARG A 78 -11.22 -6.89 -13.41
CA ARG A 78 -10.43 -7.87 -12.66
C ARG A 78 -8.93 -7.56 -12.74
N TRP A 79 -8.26 -7.70 -11.61
CA TRP A 79 -6.81 -7.62 -11.51
C TRP A 79 -6.24 -9.04 -11.61
N PRO A 80 -5.44 -9.37 -12.65
CA PRO A 80 -5.06 -10.75 -12.93
C PRO A 80 -3.86 -11.24 -12.10
N VAL A 81 -3.20 -10.37 -11.33
CA VAL A 81 -1.99 -10.70 -10.58
C VAL A 81 -2.34 -10.95 -9.11
N ASN A 82 -1.73 -11.96 -8.48
CA ASN A 82 -1.95 -12.28 -7.06
C ASN A 82 -1.47 -11.19 -6.09
N ILE A 83 -0.71 -10.23 -6.58
CA ILE A 83 -0.14 -9.12 -5.83
C ILE A 83 -0.95 -7.89 -6.20
N LYS A 84 -1.80 -7.44 -5.27
CA LYS A 84 -2.68 -6.29 -5.49
C LYS A 84 -1.95 -4.99 -5.15
N PRO A 85 -1.82 -4.05 -6.09
CA PRO A 85 -1.18 -2.78 -5.82
C PRO A 85 -1.89 -1.99 -4.72
N THR A 86 -1.13 -1.37 -3.84
CA THR A 86 -1.74 -0.74 -2.67
C THR A 86 -2.54 0.50 -3.07
N LEU A 87 -2.04 1.33 -4.00
CA LEU A 87 -2.82 2.48 -4.50
C LEU A 87 -4.13 2.05 -5.18
N LEU A 88 -4.12 0.91 -5.89
CA LEU A 88 -5.32 0.36 -6.50
C LEU A 88 -6.33 -0.11 -5.42
N ALA A 89 -5.83 -0.67 -4.31
CA ALA A 89 -6.66 -1.07 -3.17
C ALA A 89 -7.27 0.10 -2.40
N MET A 90 -6.60 1.25 -2.42
CA MET A 90 -6.98 2.42 -1.63
C MET A 90 -7.87 3.41 -2.37
N TYR A 91 -8.06 3.24 -3.69
CA TYR A 91 -9.05 4.01 -4.44
C TYR A 91 -10.44 3.92 -3.75
N PRO A 92 -11.18 5.03 -3.62
CA PRO A 92 -10.95 6.34 -4.22
C PRO A 92 -10.16 7.32 -3.36
N PHE A 93 -9.48 6.88 -2.31
CA PHE A 93 -8.74 7.74 -1.39
C PHE A 93 -7.25 7.87 -1.74
N THR A 94 -6.69 9.04 -1.47
CA THR A 94 -5.25 9.30 -1.57
C THR A 94 -4.82 10.38 -0.57
N TRP A 95 -3.51 10.57 -0.39
CA TRP A 95 -2.97 11.74 0.34
C TRP A 95 -2.54 12.81 -0.66
N VAL A 96 -2.89 14.05 -0.36
CA VAL A 96 -2.40 15.23 -1.08
C VAL A 96 -1.63 16.10 -0.12
N ASN A 97 -0.44 16.54 -0.52
CA ASN A 97 0.31 17.56 0.20
C ASN A 97 -0.31 18.92 -0.13
N VAL A 98 -0.91 19.56 0.87
CA VAL A 98 -1.50 20.90 0.74
C VAL A 98 -0.49 21.99 1.12
N SER A 99 0.49 21.63 1.96
CA SER A 99 1.69 22.42 2.24
C SER A 99 2.83 21.50 2.69
N ASP A 100 4.04 22.03 2.83
CA ASP A 100 5.27 21.28 3.15
C ASP A 100 5.14 20.33 4.35
N ASN A 101 4.31 20.70 5.34
CA ASN A 101 4.11 19.93 6.56
C ASN A 101 2.68 19.42 6.75
N LYS A 102 1.82 19.54 5.73
CA LYS A 102 0.40 19.18 5.84
C LYS A 102 -0.06 18.30 4.68
N ALA A 103 -0.17 17.01 4.96
CA ALA A 103 -0.89 16.07 4.12
C ALA A 103 -2.37 16.04 4.54
N GLN A 104 -3.27 16.12 3.56
CA GLN A 104 -4.71 15.96 3.77
C GLN A 104 -5.24 14.79 2.96
N LEU A 105 -6.23 14.09 3.53
CA LEU A 105 -6.92 13.01 2.84
C LEU A 105 -7.69 13.64 1.70
N ALA A 106 -7.54 13.09 0.50
CA ALA A 106 -8.33 13.46 -0.66
C ALA A 106 -9.06 12.25 -1.20
N TYR A 107 -10.11 12.49 -1.97
CA TYR A 107 -10.86 11.44 -2.64
C TYR A 107 -11.34 11.88 -4.01
N HIS A 108 -11.52 10.90 -4.90
CA HIS A 108 -12.16 11.12 -6.19
C HIS A 108 -13.67 11.24 -5.99
N SER A 109 -14.17 12.48 -6.02
CA SER A 109 -15.58 12.79 -5.72
C SER A 109 -16.58 12.16 -6.69
N ASP A 110 -16.14 11.87 -7.91
CA ASP A 110 -16.90 11.24 -8.98
C ASP A 110 -16.80 9.70 -8.98
N ALA A 111 -16.02 9.12 -8.06
CA ALA A 111 -15.82 7.68 -7.96
C ALA A 111 -17.15 6.94 -7.78
N LEU A 112 -17.28 5.81 -8.49
CA LEU A 112 -18.48 4.98 -8.39
C LEU A 112 -18.73 4.49 -6.97
N HIS A 113 -17.68 4.29 -6.16
CA HIS A 113 -17.74 3.91 -4.74
C HIS A 113 -18.56 4.84 -3.85
N PHE A 114 -18.87 6.06 -4.31
CA PHE A 114 -19.69 7.03 -3.58
C PHE A 114 -21.14 7.12 -4.09
N LYS A 115 -21.51 6.37 -5.14
CA LYS A 115 -22.85 6.39 -5.75
C LYS A 115 -23.77 5.27 -5.23
N GLY A 116 -24.86 5.63 -4.58
CA GLY A 116 -25.86 4.65 -4.10
C GLY A 116 -25.77 4.37 -2.60
N PRO A 117 -26.47 3.34 -2.10
CA PRO A 117 -26.51 3.06 -0.67
C PRO A 117 -25.12 2.60 -0.19
N GLY A 118 -24.51 3.39 0.70
CA GLY A 118 -23.20 3.08 1.26
C GLY A 118 -23.14 3.31 2.76
N GLN A 119 -22.05 2.87 3.37
CA GLN A 119 -21.75 3.11 4.77
C GLN A 119 -21.24 4.54 4.94
N LYS A 120 -21.79 5.29 5.89
CA LYS A 120 -21.29 6.62 6.23
C LYS A 120 -19.84 6.51 6.68
N LEU A 121 -18.97 7.37 6.17
CA LEU A 121 -17.57 7.44 6.61
C LEU A 121 -17.39 8.30 7.85
N VAL A 122 -18.35 9.19 8.11
CA VAL A 122 -18.38 10.09 9.26
C VAL A 122 -19.67 9.85 10.05
N THR A 123 -19.55 9.85 11.38
CA THR A 123 -20.69 9.78 12.30
C THR A 123 -21.45 11.10 12.35
N SER A 124 -22.68 11.10 12.88
CA SER A 124 -23.46 12.34 13.08
C SER A 124 -22.75 13.38 13.97
N LYS A 125 -21.80 12.95 14.80
CA LYS A 125 -20.96 13.80 15.66
C LYS A 125 -19.67 14.28 14.97
N LYS A 126 -19.59 14.25 13.63
CA LYS A 126 -18.41 14.63 12.84
C LYS A 126 -17.12 13.85 13.17
N LYS A 127 -17.24 12.61 13.69
CA LYS A 127 -16.09 11.74 13.98
C LYS A 127 -15.92 10.66 12.92
N PRO A 128 -14.67 10.29 12.54
CA PRO A 128 -14.41 9.16 11.66
C PRO A 128 -14.99 7.85 12.19
N THR A 129 -15.64 7.10 11.31
CA THR A 129 -16.08 5.73 11.57
C THR A 129 -14.90 4.76 11.61
N GLN A 130 -15.13 3.53 12.08
CA GLN A 130 -14.09 2.49 12.11
C GLN A 130 -13.53 2.19 10.71
N LYS A 131 -14.40 2.17 9.68
CA LYS A 131 -13.99 1.97 8.29
C LYS A 131 -13.04 3.08 7.81
N LEU A 132 -13.40 4.35 8.05
CA LEU A 132 -12.53 5.48 7.72
C LEU A 132 -11.21 5.45 8.50
N ARG A 133 -11.21 5.10 9.79
CA ARG A 133 -9.98 4.97 10.59
C ARG A 133 -9.05 3.88 10.06
N SER A 134 -9.61 2.76 9.60
CA SER A 134 -8.85 1.69 8.97
C SER A 134 -8.15 2.19 7.70
N PHE A 135 -8.89 2.86 6.81
CA PHE A 135 -8.33 3.47 5.60
C PHE A 135 -7.23 4.49 5.93
N LEU A 136 -7.47 5.40 6.88
CA LEU A 136 -6.46 6.38 7.30
C LEU A 136 -5.18 5.71 7.81
N THR A 137 -5.30 4.63 8.59
CA THR A 137 -4.16 3.87 9.10
C THR A 137 -3.36 3.23 7.96
N GLN A 138 -4.05 2.59 7.01
CA GLN A 138 -3.41 1.97 5.85
C GLN A 138 -2.75 3.02 4.95
N LEU A 139 -3.44 4.12 4.61
CA LEU A 139 -2.89 5.18 3.79
C LEU A 139 -1.63 5.81 4.40
N LYS A 140 -1.54 5.94 5.73
CA LYS A 140 -0.31 6.42 6.40
C LYS A 140 0.89 5.51 6.16
N LYS A 141 0.68 4.19 6.23
CA LYS A 141 1.73 3.20 5.91
C LYS A 141 2.18 3.33 4.46
N VAL A 142 1.22 3.48 3.54
CA VAL A 142 1.47 3.69 2.12
C VAL A 142 2.27 4.96 1.87
N ALA A 143 1.86 6.09 2.45
CA ALA A 143 2.57 7.35 2.32
C ALA A 143 4.03 7.24 2.80
N SER A 144 4.26 6.56 3.92
CA SER A 144 5.62 6.29 4.41
C SER A 144 6.44 5.46 3.42
N ALA A 145 5.85 4.41 2.85
CA ALA A 145 6.52 3.58 1.84
C ALA A 145 6.87 4.36 0.57
N PHE A 146 5.99 5.24 0.09
CA PHE A 146 6.28 6.15 -1.03
C PHE A 146 7.36 7.18 -0.70
N ASN A 147 7.37 7.73 0.52
CA ASN A 147 8.42 8.66 0.94
C ASN A 147 9.81 7.98 0.98
N ASN A 148 9.88 6.73 1.46
CA ASN A 148 11.12 5.95 1.41
C ASN A 148 11.55 5.67 -0.04
N THR A 149 10.58 5.35 -0.91
CA THR A 149 10.83 5.15 -2.35
C THR A 149 11.36 6.42 -3.00
N ARG A 150 10.81 7.59 -2.68
CA ARG A 150 11.26 8.87 -3.23
C ARG A 150 12.73 9.16 -2.89
N ARG A 151 13.17 8.87 -1.66
CA ARG A 151 14.59 9.02 -1.27
C ARG A 151 15.50 8.12 -2.11
N LEU A 152 15.07 6.89 -2.37
CA LEU A 152 15.79 5.95 -3.24
C LEU A 152 15.87 6.45 -4.68
N LEU A 153 14.78 7.04 -5.18
CA LEU A 153 14.72 7.57 -6.54
C LEU A 153 15.51 8.88 -6.71
N GLN A 154 15.71 9.65 -5.64
CA GLN A 154 16.61 10.81 -5.65
C GLN A 154 18.08 10.38 -5.86
N GLU A 155 18.50 9.27 -5.25
CA GLU A 155 19.81 8.66 -5.50
C GLU A 155 19.95 8.25 -6.97
N LEU A 156 18.90 7.66 -7.55
CA LEU A 156 18.89 7.26 -8.96
C LEU A 156 18.95 8.45 -9.93
N ASP A 157 18.17 9.51 -9.66
CA ASP A 157 18.10 10.70 -10.52
C ASP A 157 19.45 11.44 -10.59
N GLN A 158 20.26 11.40 -9.52
CA GLN A 158 21.59 12.01 -9.49
C GLN A 158 22.64 11.32 -10.39
N LEU A 159 22.39 10.09 -10.80
CA LEU A 159 23.35 9.30 -11.58
C LEU A 159 23.16 9.43 -13.09
N ASP A 160 22.04 10.01 -13.52
CA ASP A 160 21.69 10.24 -14.92
C ASP A 160 21.86 9.01 -15.83
N ILE A 161 21.55 7.83 -15.31
CA ILE A 161 21.65 6.55 -16.04
C ILE A 161 20.35 6.15 -16.74
N LEU A 162 19.29 6.95 -16.59
CA LEU A 162 17.99 6.68 -17.20
C LEU A 162 17.87 7.41 -18.52
N SER A 163 17.37 6.72 -19.53
CA SER A 163 17.13 7.28 -20.86
C SER A 163 15.64 7.42 -21.13
N GLU A 164 15.28 8.43 -21.92
CA GLU A 164 13.90 8.67 -22.33
C GLU A 164 13.38 7.58 -23.28
N ASN A 165 12.13 7.17 -23.06
CA ASN A 165 11.36 6.29 -23.93
C ASN A 165 9.89 6.73 -23.93
N GLY A 166 9.59 7.72 -24.77
CA GLY A 166 8.28 8.36 -24.82
C GLY A 166 7.97 9.09 -23.51
N ASN A 167 6.88 8.72 -22.84
CA ASN A 167 6.47 9.33 -21.57
C ASN A 167 7.14 8.71 -20.33
N TYR A 168 8.07 7.77 -20.54
CA TYR A 168 8.72 7.01 -19.47
C TYR A 168 10.23 7.14 -19.56
N LEU A 169 10.89 6.86 -18.44
CA LEU A 169 12.32 6.75 -18.30
C LEU A 169 12.66 5.28 -18.03
N ILE A 170 13.65 4.75 -18.74
CA ILE A 170 14.07 3.36 -18.62
C ILE A 170 15.58 3.25 -18.57
N LEU A 171 16.05 2.23 -17.84
CA LEU A 171 17.43 1.79 -17.88
C LEU A 171 17.60 0.85 -19.09
N ASN A 172 18.17 1.39 -20.17
CA ASN A 172 18.35 0.65 -21.43
C ASN A 172 19.50 -0.37 -21.39
N LYS A 173 20.50 -0.13 -20.54
CA LYS A 173 21.70 -0.97 -20.42
C LYS A 173 22.03 -1.22 -18.96
N GLN A 174 22.68 -2.34 -18.68
CA GLN A 174 23.21 -2.59 -17.34
C GLN A 174 24.21 -1.49 -16.98
N PRO A 175 24.11 -0.87 -15.78
CA PRO A 175 25.05 0.18 -15.38
C PRO A 175 26.46 -0.39 -15.26
N GLU A 176 27.47 0.43 -15.53
CA GLU A 176 28.87 0.04 -15.36
C GLU A 176 29.14 -0.38 -13.90
N PRO A 177 30.06 -1.33 -13.65
CA PRO A 177 30.39 -1.78 -12.30
C PRO A 177 30.75 -0.64 -11.35
N ALA A 178 31.49 0.37 -11.83
CA ALA A 178 31.87 1.55 -11.06
C ALA A 178 30.66 2.40 -10.61
N VAL A 179 29.57 2.42 -11.39
CA VAL A 179 28.31 3.06 -11.01
C VAL A 179 27.59 2.20 -9.98
N LEU A 180 27.53 0.87 -10.21
CA LEU A 180 26.90 -0.06 -9.29
C LEU A 180 27.53 0.04 -7.89
N ASP A 181 28.84 0.18 -7.76
CA ASP A 181 29.50 0.26 -6.45
C ASP A 181 29.10 1.48 -5.63
N LYS A 182 28.60 2.54 -6.27
CA LYS A 182 28.07 3.74 -5.60
C LYS A 182 26.62 3.58 -5.12
N LEU A 183 25.91 2.57 -5.62
CA LEU A 183 24.49 2.37 -5.32
C LEU A 183 24.25 1.71 -3.98
N SER A 184 23.22 2.16 -3.29
CA SER A 184 22.66 1.45 -2.15
C SER A 184 22.17 0.04 -2.55
N PRO A 185 22.23 -0.96 -1.65
CA PRO A 185 21.76 -2.31 -1.95
C PRO A 185 20.29 -2.36 -2.39
N ALA A 186 19.45 -1.47 -1.86
CA ALA A 186 18.06 -1.35 -2.25
C ALA A 186 17.92 -0.88 -3.71
N LEU A 187 18.72 0.11 -4.13
CA LEU A 187 18.68 0.62 -5.50
C LEU A 187 19.21 -0.42 -6.50
N LYS A 188 20.29 -1.14 -6.16
CA LYS A 188 20.78 -2.29 -6.95
C LYS A 188 19.66 -3.29 -7.21
N LYS A 189 18.93 -3.67 -6.16
CA LYS A 189 17.79 -4.60 -6.25
C LYS A 189 16.67 -4.05 -7.14
N LEU A 190 16.38 -2.75 -7.07
CA LEU A 190 15.38 -2.10 -7.92
C LEU A 190 15.78 -2.13 -9.39
N LEU A 191 17.02 -1.76 -9.72
CA LEU A 191 17.50 -1.74 -11.10
C LEU A 191 17.56 -3.14 -11.69
N GLN A 192 17.97 -4.14 -10.90
CA GLN A 192 17.92 -5.54 -11.33
C GLN A 192 16.48 -5.99 -11.63
N ALA A 193 15.53 -5.67 -10.74
CA ALA A 193 14.12 -6.01 -10.95
C ALA A 193 13.55 -5.31 -12.20
N HIS A 194 13.92 -4.04 -12.43
CA HIS A 194 13.58 -3.30 -13.64
C HIS A 194 14.08 -4.00 -14.90
N LEU A 195 15.39 -4.29 -14.99
CA LEU A 195 15.99 -4.96 -16.15
C LEU A 195 15.33 -6.31 -16.44
N ASN A 196 15.10 -7.12 -15.40
CA ASN A 196 14.41 -8.40 -15.53
C ASN A 196 12.99 -8.22 -16.07
N SER A 197 12.25 -7.22 -15.59
CA SER A 197 10.88 -6.95 -16.04
C SER A 197 10.80 -6.55 -17.53
N LEU A 198 11.83 -5.90 -18.05
CA LEU A 198 11.92 -5.55 -19.47
C LEU A 198 12.19 -6.76 -20.35
N GLN A 199 13.04 -7.70 -19.91
CA GLN A 199 13.36 -8.91 -20.66
C GLN A 199 12.11 -9.78 -20.93
N HIS A 200 11.23 -9.90 -19.93
CA HIS A 200 9.95 -10.62 -20.07
C HIS A 200 8.99 -9.97 -21.08
N SER A 201 9.18 -8.69 -21.40
CA SER A 201 8.34 -7.99 -22.38
C SER A 201 8.76 -8.28 -23.82
N ILE A 202 10.03 -8.63 -24.05
CA ILE A 202 10.62 -8.81 -25.37
C ILE A 202 10.39 -10.23 -25.91
N GLN A 203 10.60 -11.27 -25.09
CA GLN A 203 10.46 -12.68 -25.52
C GLN A 203 9.05 -13.06 -25.97
N ASP A 204 8.08 -12.21 -25.64
CA ASP A 204 6.66 -12.49 -25.75
C ASP A 204 6.03 -11.83 -26.99
N GLN A 205 6.83 -11.10 -27.79
CA GLN A 205 6.40 -10.71 -29.12
C GLN A 205 6.32 -11.97 -29.99
N PRO A 206 5.16 -12.29 -30.58
CA PRO A 206 5.12 -13.32 -31.60
C PRO A 206 6.14 -12.90 -32.64
N GLN A 207 7.15 -13.73 -32.87
CA GLN A 207 8.06 -13.54 -33.99
C GLN A 207 7.15 -13.30 -35.20
N GLN A 208 7.06 -12.04 -35.63
CA GLN A 208 6.56 -11.74 -36.96
C GLN A 208 7.57 -12.44 -37.85
N LYS A 209 7.28 -13.70 -38.17
CA LYS A 209 7.91 -14.43 -39.26
C LYS A 209 7.87 -13.43 -40.38
N ALA A 210 9.04 -12.90 -40.74
CA ALA A 210 9.19 -12.05 -41.89
C ALA A 210 8.60 -12.86 -43.04
N ALA A 211 7.36 -12.53 -43.41
CA ALA A 211 6.77 -13.05 -44.61
C ALA A 211 7.67 -12.52 -45.72
N ALA A 212 8.41 -13.43 -46.35
CA ALA A 212 9.10 -13.13 -47.59
C ALA A 212 8.10 -12.42 -48.53
N PRO A 213 8.53 -11.39 -49.28
CA PRO A 213 7.63 -10.61 -50.11
C PRO A 213 7.10 -11.50 -51.24
N ALA A 214 5.92 -12.09 -51.03
CA ALA A 214 5.17 -12.72 -52.09
C ALA A 214 4.42 -11.61 -52.84
N HIS A 215 4.99 -11.18 -53.96
CA HIS A 215 4.24 -10.57 -55.04
C HIS A 215 3.09 -11.51 -55.45
N ALA A 216 1.84 -11.08 -55.27
CA ALA A 216 0.75 -11.47 -56.16
C ALA A 216 -0.49 -10.58 -55.93
N SER A 217 -0.83 -9.86 -57.00
CA SER A 217 -2.13 -9.29 -57.32
C SER A 217 -3.29 -10.24 -56.99
N ASN A 218 -4.35 -9.76 -56.34
CA ASN A 218 -5.64 -9.66 -57.03
C ASN A 218 -6.74 -8.96 -56.23
N GLN A 219 -7.61 -8.37 -57.04
CA GLN A 219 -8.79 -7.58 -56.78
C GLN A 219 -9.95 -8.34 -56.08
N GLN A 220 -10.85 -7.52 -55.52
CA GLN A 220 -12.31 -7.50 -55.78
C GLN A 220 -13.33 -8.11 -54.77
N VAL A 221 -14.25 -7.20 -54.39
CA VAL A 221 -15.70 -7.21 -54.06
C VAL A 221 -16.33 -7.99 -52.88
N ASN A 222 -17.21 -7.24 -52.19
CA ASN A 222 -18.59 -7.52 -51.70
C ASN A 222 -18.73 -7.22 -50.20
N GLU A 223 -19.36 -6.13 -49.77
CA GLU A 223 -20.77 -5.71 -49.84
C GLU A 223 -21.71 -6.44 -48.86
N ALA A 224 -22.23 -5.63 -47.91
CA ALA A 224 -23.48 -5.71 -47.12
C ALA A 224 -23.88 -7.01 -46.36
N VAL A 225 -24.32 -6.84 -45.10
CA VAL A 225 -25.71 -7.16 -44.65
C VAL A 225 -25.97 -6.59 -43.23
N LYS A 226 -27.15 -5.96 -43.11
CA LYS A 226 -27.84 -5.46 -41.90
C LYS A 226 -28.48 -6.60 -41.08
N ALA A 227 -28.68 -6.37 -39.77
CA ALA A 227 -29.92 -6.61 -38.98
C ALA A 227 -29.58 -6.53 -37.48
N GLU A 228 -30.00 -5.52 -36.70
CA GLU A 228 -31.32 -5.38 -36.03
C GLU A 228 -31.87 -6.65 -35.36
N ALA A 229 -31.87 -6.66 -34.02
CA ALA A 229 -32.98 -7.20 -33.22
C ALA A 229 -32.93 -6.68 -31.77
N LYS A 230 -34.01 -5.97 -31.41
CA LYS A 230 -34.41 -5.59 -30.05
C LYS A 230 -34.98 -6.82 -29.33
N THR A 231 -34.80 -6.91 -28.00
CA THR A 231 -35.91 -7.34 -27.14
C THR A 231 -35.78 -6.79 -25.73
N ALA A 232 -36.85 -6.13 -25.31
CA ALA A 232 -37.11 -5.64 -23.97
C ALA A 232 -37.71 -6.77 -23.11
N GLY A 233 -37.37 -6.79 -21.82
CA GLY A 233 -38.02 -7.61 -20.81
C GLY A 233 -38.19 -6.82 -19.52
N LYS A 234 -39.39 -6.25 -19.34
CA LYS A 234 -39.96 -5.90 -18.02
C LYS A 234 -40.02 -7.18 -17.17
N GLU A 235 -39.96 -7.08 -15.84
CA GLU A 235 -41.15 -7.25 -14.99
C GLU A 235 -40.87 -7.52 -13.48
N LYS A 236 -41.68 -6.83 -12.64
CA LYS A 236 -42.17 -7.09 -11.28
C LYS A 236 -41.25 -7.14 -10.04
N THR A 237 -41.31 -6.03 -9.30
CA THR A 237 -41.78 -5.89 -7.89
C THR A 237 -41.92 -7.14 -7.01
N LYS A 238 -41.31 -7.10 -5.82
CA LYS A 238 -41.95 -7.60 -4.59
C LYS A 238 -41.56 -6.79 -3.35
N LYS A 239 -42.58 -6.51 -2.54
CA LYS A 239 -42.68 -5.62 -1.38
C LYS A 239 -42.83 -6.49 -0.12
N LYS A 240 -42.10 -6.21 0.96
CA LYS A 240 -42.34 -6.67 2.37
C LYS A 240 -41.44 -5.78 3.25
N LYS A 241 -41.90 -4.79 4.02
CA LYS A 241 -42.87 -4.65 5.12
C LYS A 241 -42.37 -5.17 6.48
N ASP A 242 -42.28 -4.21 7.42
CA ASP A 242 -42.29 -4.23 8.90
C ASP A 242 -41.19 -5.03 9.63
N SER A 243 -40.52 -4.55 10.69
CA SER A 243 -41.13 -4.04 11.94
C SER A 243 -40.08 -3.55 12.98
N ALA A 244 -40.52 -2.57 13.79
CA ALA A 244 -40.32 -2.37 15.25
C ALA A 244 -38.91 -2.47 15.90
N LYS A 245 -38.35 -1.39 16.47
CA LYS A 245 -38.57 -0.79 17.82
C LYS A 245 -37.83 -1.52 18.97
N LYS A 246 -36.77 -0.90 19.52
CA LYS A 246 -36.50 -0.93 20.97
C LYS A 246 -35.60 0.22 21.47
N LYS A 247 -36.12 0.94 22.47
CA LYS A 247 -35.48 1.92 23.36
C LYS A 247 -34.63 1.21 24.42
N THR A 248 -33.53 1.85 24.84
CA THR A 248 -33.12 2.19 26.24
C THR A 248 -31.73 2.86 26.13
N LYS A 249 -31.36 4.00 26.74
CA LYS A 249 -31.49 4.68 28.05
C LYS A 249 -30.09 4.74 28.72
N ALA A 250 -29.67 6.00 28.94
CA ALA A 250 -28.59 6.60 29.72
C ALA A 250 -27.57 5.76 30.54
N SER A 251 -26.33 6.26 30.57
CA SER A 251 -25.63 6.56 31.83
C SER A 251 -24.52 7.61 31.63
N ASP A 252 -24.53 8.61 32.50
CA ASP A 252 -23.51 9.64 32.73
C ASP A 252 -22.17 9.08 33.21
N GLY A 253 -21.13 9.91 33.14
CA GLY A 253 -19.82 9.62 33.74
C GLY A 253 -18.77 10.68 33.41
N ASP A 254 -18.87 11.84 34.05
CA ASP A 254 -17.82 12.85 34.22
C ASP A 254 -16.53 12.29 34.81
N LYS A 255 -15.36 12.75 34.32
CA LYS A 255 -14.31 13.37 35.18
C LYS A 255 -13.08 13.85 34.39
N ALA A 256 -12.59 14.98 34.89
CA ALA A 256 -11.53 15.84 34.42
C ALA A 256 -10.10 15.39 34.82
N GLY A 257 -9.10 16.08 34.25
CA GLY A 257 -7.70 16.15 34.72
C GLY A 257 -6.70 16.17 33.54
N LYS A 258 -6.19 17.34 33.10
CA LYS A 258 -4.87 17.93 33.51
C LYS A 258 -3.84 16.82 33.83
N GLU A 259 -2.67 16.76 33.19
CA GLU A 259 -1.60 17.74 33.36
C GLU A 259 -0.44 17.54 32.35
N LYS A 260 0.19 18.65 31.97
CA LYS A 260 1.41 18.72 31.15
C LYS A 260 2.62 18.35 31.99
N LYS A 261 3.52 17.49 31.50
CA LYS A 261 4.96 17.58 31.83
C LYS A 261 5.82 17.44 30.58
N LYS A 262 6.57 18.52 30.31
CA LYS A 262 7.74 18.58 29.44
C LYS A 262 8.86 17.76 30.08
N ALA A 263 9.54 16.93 29.30
CA ALA A 263 10.90 16.49 29.61
C ALA A 263 11.79 16.72 28.39
N LYS A 264 12.92 17.35 28.66
CA LYS A 264 13.93 17.87 27.74
C LYS A 264 15.07 16.84 27.68
N SER A 265 15.51 16.54 26.46
CA SER A 265 16.87 16.21 26.01
C SER A 265 17.90 15.59 26.99
N SER A 266 18.50 14.46 26.57
CA SER A 266 19.95 14.38 26.26
C SER A 266 20.26 13.03 25.58
N SER A 267 20.64 13.07 24.29
CA SER A 267 21.07 11.88 23.55
C SER A 267 22.60 11.77 23.57
N GLU A 268 23.13 11.02 24.52
CA GLU A 268 24.54 10.66 24.57
C GLU A 268 24.73 9.32 23.86
N ARG A 269 25.28 9.36 22.63
CA ARG A 269 25.57 8.17 21.82
C ARG A 269 26.73 7.37 22.44
N LYS A 270 26.39 6.41 23.31
CA LYS A 270 27.32 5.36 23.75
C LYS A 270 27.63 4.42 22.58
N LYS A 271 28.92 4.16 22.36
CA LYS A 271 29.44 3.15 21.43
C LYS A 271 28.89 1.77 21.80
N ILE A 272 28.11 1.18 20.89
CA ILE A 272 27.46 -0.12 21.06
C ILE A 272 28.56 -1.21 20.98
N LYS A 273 28.95 -1.75 22.14
CA LYS A 273 29.67 -3.02 22.22
C LYS A 273 28.75 -4.12 21.68
N LYS A 274 29.31 -5.07 20.91
CA LYS A 274 28.56 -6.24 20.43
C LYS A 274 27.84 -6.92 21.61
N PRO A 275 26.51 -7.17 21.52
CA PRO A 275 25.77 -7.71 22.64
C PRO A 275 26.27 -9.13 22.94
N VAL A 276 26.77 -9.32 24.16
CA VAL A 276 27.01 -10.65 24.73
C VAL A 276 25.65 -11.33 24.79
N LYS A 277 25.55 -12.56 24.26
CA LYS A 277 24.30 -13.33 24.33
C LYS A 277 23.94 -13.50 25.81
N PRO A 278 22.78 -13.01 26.27
CA PRO A 278 22.35 -13.21 27.65
C PRO A 278 22.16 -14.71 27.89
N THR A 279 22.77 -15.23 28.96
CA THR A 279 22.67 -16.64 29.35
C THR A 279 21.57 -16.91 30.40
N SER A 280 20.86 -15.87 30.86
CA SER A 280 19.80 -15.99 31.86
C SER A 280 18.54 -15.21 31.49
N VAL A 281 17.41 -15.62 32.06
CA VAL A 281 16.09 -14.98 31.89
C VAL A 281 16.15 -13.50 32.28
N GLU A 282 16.80 -13.19 33.40
CA GLU A 282 16.98 -11.82 33.92
C GLU A 282 17.81 -10.97 32.96
N GLY A 283 18.82 -11.58 32.32
CA GLY A 283 19.64 -10.92 31.31
C GLY A 283 18.80 -10.49 30.09
N ILE A 284 17.95 -11.38 29.59
CA ILE A 284 17.04 -11.08 28.48
C ILE A 284 16.04 -9.98 28.90
N ILE A 285 15.43 -10.10 30.08
CA ILE A 285 14.46 -9.10 30.58
C ILE A 285 15.13 -7.72 30.67
N LYS A 286 16.29 -7.64 31.31
CA LYS A 286 17.01 -6.37 31.47
C LYS A 286 17.37 -5.75 30.12
N GLN A 287 17.88 -6.54 29.19
CA GLN A 287 18.20 -6.08 27.84
C GLN A 287 16.97 -5.52 27.12
N ILE A 288 15.81 -6.19 27.21
CA ILE A 288 14.57 -5.74 26.58
C ILE A 288 14.03 -4.48 27.26
N CYS A 289 14.03 -4.42 28.60
CA CYS A 289 13.63 -3.25 29.37
C CYS A 289 14.48 -2.02 28.99
N ASP A 290 15.80 -2.18 28.90
CA ASP A 290 16.73 -1.11 28.50
C ASP A 290 16.48 -0.68 27.03
N THR A 291 16.30 -1.63 26.12
CA THR A 291 16.11 -1.37 24.68
C THR A 291 14.82 -0.59 24.40
N TYR A 292 13.72 -0.95 25.08
CA TYR A 292 12.40 -0.36 24.85
C TYR A 292 12.02 0.72 25.88
N SER A 293 12.89 0.98 26.86
CA SER A 293 12.64 1.90 27.98
C SER A 293 11.32 1.58 28.70
N VAL A 294 11.14 0.30 29.06
CA VAL A 294 9.95 -0.21 29.75
C VAL A 294 10.33 -0.89 31.06
N ASP A 295 9.48 -0.77 32.07
CA ASP A 295 9.70 -1.43 33.36
C ASP A 295 9.34 -2.92 33.29
N ALA A 296 10.05 -3.75 34.07
CA ALA A 296 9.81 -5.19 34.12
C ALA A 296 8.36 -5.54 34.53
N GLU A 297 7.80 -4.82 35.50
CA GLU A 297 6.39 -4.97 35.90
C GLU A 297 5.40 -4.62 34.78
N ALA A 298 5.75 -3.67 33.91
CA ALA A 298 4.93 -3.32 32.77
C ALA A 298 4.86 -4.45 31.74
N LEU A 299 5.92 -5.27 31.61
CA LEU A 299 5.93 -6.45 30.75
C LEU A 299 4.94 -7.53 31.23
N LYS A 300 4.82 -7.76 32.54
CA LYS A 300 3.84 -8.69 33.15
C LYS A 300 2.39 -8.23 33.01
N GLY A 301 2.17 -6.92 33.05
CA GLY A 301 0.84 -6.31 33.02
C GLY A 301 -0.01 -6.62 31.79
N ARG A 302 -1.33 -6.38 31.85
CA ARG A 302 -2.26 -6.57 30.72
C ARG A 302 -2.37 -5.38 29.77
N LYS A 303 -1.75 -4.24 30.11
CA LYS A 303 -1.81 -3.01 29.32
C LYS A 303 -1.20 -3.23 27.93
N ARG A 304 -1.82 -2.63 26.91
CA ARG A 304 -1.39 -2.70 25.50
C ARG A 304 -1.09 -1.29 25.00
N SER A 305 0.20 -0.95 24.97
CA SER A 305 0.74 0.18 24.21
C SER A 305 1.62 -0.37 23.09
N SER A 306 1.86 0.41 22.03
CA SER A 306 2.71 -0.03 20.91
C SER A 306 4.08 -0.52 21.40
N ASN A 307 4.74 0.26 22.26
CA ASN A 307 6.04 -0.08 22.81
C ASN A 307 6.01 -1.35 23.68
N LEU A 308 4.97 -1.56 24.50
CA LEU A 308 4.85 -2.78 25.31
C LEU A 308 4.57 -4.01 24.46
N THR A 309 3.80 -3.86 23.37
CA THR A 309 3.55 -4.96 22.43
C THR A 309 4.84 -5.36 21.72
N GLU A 310 5.59 -4.39 21.19
CA GLU A 310 6.89 -4.65 20.55
C GLU A 310 7.90 -5.26 21.53
N ALA A 311 8.00 -4.73 22.75
CA ALA A 311 8.88 -5.26 23.79
C ALA A 311 8.54 -6.73 24.14
N ARG A 312 7.25 -7.07 24.29
CA ARG A 312 6.81 -8.45 24.57
C ARG A 312 7.07 -9.41 23.41
N THR A 313 6.86 -8.97 22.18
CA THR A 313 7.18 -9.77 20.99
C THR A 313 8.68 -10.01 20.88
N SER A 314 9.52 -8.99 21.13
CA SER A 314 10.98 -9.17 21.19
C SER A 314 11.41 -10.09 22.32
N LEU A 315 10.81 -9.95 23.51
CA LEU A 315 11.08 -10.82 24.65
C LEU A 315 10.80 -12.30 24.31
N ALA A 316 9.63 -12.59 23.74
CA ALA A 316 9.27 -13.95 23.32
C ALA A 316 10.24 -14.50 22.25
N LYS A 317 10.71 -13.64 21.33
CA LYS A 317 11.63 -14.04 20.26
C LYS A 317 13.01 -14.39 20.82
N GLU A 318 13.57 -13.54 21.68
CA GLU A 318 14.87 -13.78 22.31
C GLU A 318 14.82 -15.01 23.23
N SER A 319 13.75 -15.18 23.99
CA SER A 319 13.54 -16.39 24.81
C SER A 319 13.41 -17.66 23.98
N GLN A 320 12.78 -17.61 22.81
CA GLN A 320 12.73 -18.75 21.89
C GLN A 320 14.12 -19.09 21.35
N GLN A 321 14.92 -18.08 20.99
CA GLN A 321 16.28 -18.28 20.48
C GLN A 321 17.25 -18.83 21.53
N ALA A 322 17.01 -18.52 22.81
CA ALA A 322 17.78 -19.01 23.94
C ALA A 322 17.27 -20.35 24.50
N ASP A 323 16.18 -20.91 23.94
CA ASP A 323 15.50 -22.11 24.46
C ASP A 323 15.04 -21.97 25.93
N MET A 324 14.57 -20.78 26.31
CA MET A 324 14.13 -20.44 27.67
C MET A 324 12.65 -20.01 27.72
N LEU A 325 11.83 -20.52 26.80
CA LEU A 325 10.46 -20.04 26.61
C LEU A 325 9.55 -20.39 27.80
N GLU A 326 9.74 -21.56 28.42
CA GLU A 326 8.99 -21.99 29.59
C GLU A 326 9.31 -21.15 30.83
N ALA A 327 10.60 -20.97 31.13
CA ALA A 327 11.05 -20.13 32.25
C ALA A 327 10.61 -18.67 32.10
N MET A 328 10.65 -18.13 30.87
CA MET A 328 10.13 -16.78 30.59
C MET A 328 8.61 -16.70 30.77
N ALA A 329 7.87 -17.74 30.39
CA ALA A 329 6.41 -17.80 30.56
C ALA A 329 6.03 -17.83 32.04
N GLU A 330 6.76 -18.61 32.85
CA GLU A 330 6.61 -18.65 34.30
C GLU A 330 6.83 -17.28 34.91
N TRP A 331 7.93 -16.59 34.56
CA TRP A 331 8.20 -15.24 35.06
C TRP A 331 7.12 -14.22 34.69
N LEU A 332 6.54 -14.33 33.49
CA LEU A 332 5.45 -13.46 33.02
C LEU A 332 4.08 -13.81 33.63
N GLU A 333 3.97 -14.92 34.37
CA GLU A 333 2.72 -15.50 34.85
C GLU A 333 1.74 -15.78 33.68
N ARG A 334 2.26 -16.38 32.60
CA ARG A 334 1.52 -16.72 31.38
C ARG A 334 1.80 -18.15 30.94
N SER A 335 0.95 -18.69 30.07
CA SER A 335 1.24 -19.96 29.42
C SER A 335 2.28 -19.80 28.30
N PRO A 336 3.15 -20.80 28.06
CA PRO A 336 4.07 -20.81 26.91
C PRO A 336 3.37 -20.57 25.56
N ASN A 337 2.15 -21.12 25.41
CA ASN A 337 1.31 -20.91 24.24
C ASN A 337 0.97 -19.43 23.98
N THR A 338 0.85 -18.64 25.05
CA THR A 338 0.62 -17.19 24.92
C THR A 338 1.83 -16.51 24.30
N LEU A 339 3.04 -16.87 24.71
CA LEU A 339 4.28 -16.31 24.15
C LEU A 339 4.44 -16.74 22.68
N ILE A 340 4.15 -18.00 22.34
CA ILE A 340 4.14 -18.48 20.95
C ILE A 340 3.14 -17.67 20.11
N SER A 341 1.99 -17.29 20.66
CA SER A 341 1.03 -16.45 19.94
C SER A 341 1.53 -15.04 19.65
N TRP A 342 2.48 -14.51 20.42
CA TRP A 342 3.10 -13.20 20.16
C TRP A 342 4.13 -13.23 19.03
N LEU A 343 4.58 -14.42 18.63
CA LEU A 343 5.52 -14.63 17.52
C LEU A 343 4.82 -14.78 16.17
N ARG A 344 3.49 -14.94 16.17
CA ARG A 344 2.64 -14.98 14.98
C ARG A 344 2.14 -13.58 14.65
#